data_AF-A0A7S0QW69-F1
#
_entry.id   AF-A0A7S0QW69-F1
#
_cell.length_a   1.000
_cell.length_b   1.000
_cell.length_c   1.000
_cell.angle_alpha   90.00
_cell.angle_beta   90.00
_cell.angle_gamma   90.00
#
_symmetry.space_group_name_H-M   'P 1'
#
loop_
_entity.id
_entity.type
_entity.pdbx_description
1 polymer ?
#
loop_
_entity_poly.entity_id
_entity_poly.type
_entity_poly.pdbx_seq_one_letter_code
_entity_poly.pdbx_strand_id
1 'polypeptide(L)'
;AQTSIKDRTREFVLTVQSARSHVLPSSKPNNNSNINSSDLAARRKRFSAKAAQIGKDIHRTADKLAKLTKLAKSKSLFDDPAAEISELSFVITQDLQRLNEDLDELGHIHELENLSNGQSNDHASAVKRCLQSNLKTTAESFASVLQIRSENMQLQQTRRNEYSSASSFANKRGPDPSFMRGGGGGDGGDE
;
A
#
# COMPACT_ATOMS: atom_id res chain seq x y z
N ALA A 1 11.58 -11.97 -51.11
CA ALA A 1 11.65 -11.70 -49.66
C ALA A 1 10.30 -12.07 -49.06
N GLN A 2 10.26 -13.05 -48.16
CA GLN A 2 9.02 -13.51 -47.54
C GLN A 2 8.52 -12.44 -46.57
N THR A 3 7.38 -11.83 -46.86
CA THR A 3 6.70 -10.91 -45.95
C THR A 3 6.02 -11.72 -44.85
N SER A 4 6.34 -11.41 -43.60
CA SER A 4 5.67 -12.00 -42.45
C SER A 4 4.19 -11.61 -42.50
N ILE A 5 3.30 -12.57 -42.70
CA ILE A 5 1.83 -12.37 -42.78
C ILE A 5 1.27 -11.76 -41.47
N LYS A 6 2.04 -11.85 -40.38
CA LYS A 6 1.68 -11.39 -39.05
C LYS A 6 2.02 -9.91 -38.80
N ASP A 7 3.04 -9.37 -39.48
CA ASP A 7 3.44 -7.97 -39.30
C ASP A 7 3.27 -7.18 -40.60
N ARG A 8 2.04 -6.65 -40.75
CA ARG A 8 1.63 -5.82 -41.89
C ARG A 8 1.84 -4.32 -41.63
N THR A 9 2.53 -3.96 -40.56
CA THR A 9 2.77 -2.55 -40.16
C THR A 9 3.45 -1.78 -41.29
N ARG A 10 4.42 -2.41 -41.97
CA ARG A 10 5.14 -1.79 -43.09
C ARG A 10 4.24 -1.49 -44.29
N GLU A 11 3.38 -2.43 -44.68
CA GLU A 11 2.45 -2.23 -45.80
C GLU A 11 1.41 -1.16 -45.48
N PHE A 12 0.91 -1.14 -44.24
CA PHE A 12 0.03 -0.08 -43.76
C PHE A 12 0.70 1.30 -43.85
N VAL A 13 1.94 1.43 -43.35
CA VAL A 13 2.70 2.70 -43.40
C VAL A 13 2.90 3.17 -44.84
N LEU A 14 3.28 2.28 -45.75
CA LEU A 14 3.47 2.61 -47.17
C LEU A 14 2.16 3.02 -47.84
N THR A 15 1.06 2.35 -47.51
CA THR A 15 -0.28 2.65 -48.05
C THR A 15 -0.77 4.03 -47.57
N VAL A 16 -0.61 4.35 -46.28
CA VAL A 16 -0.97 5.65 -45.71
C VAL A 16 -0.13 6.77 -46.30
N GLN A 17 1.18 6.55 -46.48
CA GLN A 17 2.08 7.54 -47.07
C GLN A 17 1.71 7.84 -48.54
N SER A 18 1.38 6.81 -49.32
CA SER A 18 0.93 6.95 -50.71
C SER A 18 -0.42 7.68 -50.81
N ALA A 19 -1.38 7.37 -49.93
CA ALA A 19 -2.65 8.07 -49.87
C ALA A 19 -2.48 9.56 -49.54
N ARG A 20 -1.55 9.92 -48.64
CA ARG A 20 -1.28 11.32 -48.28
C ARG A 20 -0.70 12.14 -49.43
N SER A 21 0.11 11.54 -50.31
CA SER A 21 0.59 12.21 -51.52
C SER A 21 -0.51 12.44 -52.57
N HIS A 22 -1.62 11.71 -52.51
CA HIS A 22 -2.68 11.77 -53.51
C HIS A 22 -3.85 12.72 -53.14
N VAL A 23 -3.89 13.24 -51.90
CA VAL A 23 -5.03 14.02 -51.34
C VAL A 23 -4.71 15.52 -51.18
N LEU A 24 -3.74 16.07 -51.92
CA LEU A 24 -3.49 17.51 -51.92
C LEU A 24 -3.99 18.18 -53.22
N PRO A 25 -5.23 18.74 -53.24
CA PRO A 25 -5.41 20.09 -53.73
C PRO A 25 -5.00 21.06 -52.61
N SER A 26 -4.19 22.04 -52.96
CA SER A 26 -3.79 23.19 -52.15
C SER A 26 -4.99 23.84 -51.43
N SER A 27 -5.27 23.43 -50.19
CA SER A 27 -6.18 24.16 -49.30
C SER A 27 -5.36 24.74 -48.16
N LYS A 28 -5.24 26.07 -48.16
CA LYS A 28 -4.60 26.86 -47.11
C LYS A 28 -5.24 26.51 -45.77
N PRO A 29 -4.48 26.33 -44.68
CA PRO A 29 -5.08 26.10 -43.38
C PRO A 29 -5.79 27.38 -42.95
N ASN A 30 -7.12 27.33 -42.91
CA ASN A 30 -7.96 28.35 -42.31
C ASN A 30 -7.72 28.31 -40.79
N ASN A 31 -6.90 29.22 -40.29
CA ASN A 31 -6.42 29.33 -38.91
C ASN A 31 -7.50 29.90 -37.95
N ASN A 32 -8.74 29.39 -38.00
CA ASN A 32 -9.87 29.98 -37.25
C ASN A 32 -10.60 29.00 -36.32
N SER A 33 -9.89 28.12 -35.60
CA SER A 33 -10.50 27.30 -34.53
C SER A 33 -9.56 26.95 -33.36
N ASN A 34 -8.48 27.72 -33.15
CA ASN A 34 -7.40 27.31 -32.24
C ASN A 34 -7.53 27.78 -30.78
N ILE A 35 -8.67 28.32 -30.37
CA ILE A 35 -8.85 28.89 -29.02
C ILE A 35 -9.39 27.85 -28.02
N ASN A 36 -10.08 26.79 -28.47
CA ASN A 36 -10.71 25.80 -27.56
C ASN A 36 -9.96 24.45 -27.46
N SER A 37 -9.08 24.14 -28.41
CA SER A 37 -8.32 22.89 -28.45
C SER A 37 -7.19 22.86 -27.41
N SER A 38 -6.54 24.00 -27.19
CA SER A 38 -5.45 24.16 -26.22
C SER A 38 -5.93 24.05 -24.78
N ASP A 39 -7.08 24.64 -24.45
CA ASP A 39 -7.68 24.56 -23.12
C ASP A 39 -8.17 23.13 -22.80
N LEU A 40 -8.87 22.47 -23.74
CA LEU A 40 -9.26 21.06 -23.58
C LEU A 40 -8.04 20.13 -23.43
N ALA A 41 -6.94 20.38 -24.15
CA ALA A 41 -5.70 19.62 -24.01
C ALA A 41 -5.04 19.88 -22.64
N ALA A 42 -5.02 21.13 -22.18
CA ALA A 42 -4.50 21.49 -20.87
C ALA A 42 -5.30 20.85 -19.73
N ARG A 43 -6.63 20.81 -19.85
CA ARG A 43 -7.56 20.19 -18.90
C ARG A 43 -7.39 18.67 -18.81
N ARG A 44 -7.35 17.98 -19.96
CA ARG A 44 -6.99 16.54 -20.00
C ARG A 44 -5.62 16.26 -19.38
N LYS A 45 -4.64 17.14 -19.61
CA LYS A 45 -3.31 17.02 -19.01
C LYS A 45 -3.37 17.17 -17.49
N ARG A 46 -4.20 18.05 -16.94
CA ARG A 46 -4.41 18.20 -15.49
C ARG A 46 -5.03 16.95 -14.88
N PHE A 47 -6.12 16.45 -15.46
CA PHE A 47 -6.74 15.19 -15.02
C PHE A 47 -5.72 14.04 -15.04
N SER A 48 -5.02 13.86 -16.16
CA SER A 48 -4.02 12.79 -16.31
C SER A 48 -2.85 12.94 -15.33
N ALA A 49 -2.36 14.16 -15.11
CA ALA A 49 -1.29 14.42 -14.15
C ALA A 49 -1.72 14.11 -12.71
N LYS A 50 -2.92 14.55 -12.30
CA LYS A 50 -3.47 14.26 -10.96
C LYS A 50 -3.72 12.75 -10.79
N ALA A 51 -4.33 12.09 -11.77
CA ALA A 51 -4.53 10.64 -11.76
C ALA A 51 -3.20 9.86 -11.65
N ALA A 52 -2.17 10.29 -12.39
CA ALA A 52 -0.85 9.68 -12.31
C ALA A 52 -0.19 9.89 -10.93
N GLN A 53 -0.40 11.06 -10.31
CA GLN A 53 0.09 11.34 -8.97
C GLN A 53 -0.59 10.43 -7.94
N ILE A 54 -1.92 10.33 -7.98
CA ILE A 54 -2.69 9.43 -7.11
C ILE A 54 -2.22 7.98 -7.28
N GLY A 55 -2.04 7.51 -8.51
CA GLY A 55 -1.52 6.16 -8.77
C GLY A 55 -0.14 5.91 -8.14
N LYS A 56 0.77 6.89 -8.20
CA LYS A 56 2.08 6.80 -7.53
C LYS A 56 1.96 6.77 -6.01
N ASP A 57 1.07 7.58 -5.45
CA ASP A 57 0.89 7.67 -4.01
C ASP A 57 0.22 6.40 -3.46
N ILE A 58 -0.74 5.79 -4.18
CA ILE A 58 -1.26 4.45 -3.86
C ILE A 58 -0.14 3.42 -3.82
N HIS A 59 0.76 3.43 -4.81
CA HIS A 59 1.88 2.48 -4.86
C HIS A 59 2.83 2.66 -3.67
N ARG A 60 3.15 3.90 -3.31
CA ARG A 60 3.97 4.22 -2.13
C ARG A 60 3.31 3.72 -0.84
N THR A 61 2.00 3.89 -0.70
CA THR A 61 1.25 3.37 0.45
C THR A 61 1.29 1.84 0.49
N ALA A 62 1.18 1.19 -0.68
CA ALA A 62 1.31 -0.26 -0.78
C ALA A 62 2.71 -0.76 -0.37
N ASP A 63 3.79 -0.04 -0.72
CA ASP A 63 5.15 -0.38 -0.27
C ASP A 63 5.31 -0.28 1.25
N LYS A 64 4.78 0.80 1.85
CA LYS A 64 4.73 0.95 3.32
C LYS A 64 3.94 -0.18 3.95
N LEU A 65 2.81 -0.57 3.35
CA LEU A 65 1.98 -1.67 3.81
C LEU A 65 2.72 -3.02 3.71
N ALA A 66 3.50 -3.25 2.66
CA ALA A 66 4.32 -4.46 2.54
C ALA A 66 5.37 -4.53 3.66
N LYS A 67 6.00 -3.40 4.01
CA LYS A 67 6.90 -3.30 5.16
C LYS A 67 6.17 -3.57 6.47
N LEU A 68 5.01 -2.94 6.69
CA LEU A 68 4.18 -3.16 7.88
C LEU A 68 3.76 -4.62 8.01
N THR A 69 3.39 -5.26 6.89
CA THR A 69 3.03 -6.69 6.85
C THR A 69 4.17 -7.57 7.33
N LYS A 70 5.40 -7.27 6.89
CA LYS A 70 6.59 -8.01 7.32
C LYS A 70 6.81 -7.88 8.83
N LEU A 71 6.68 -6.67 9.37
CA LEU A 71 6.82 -6.41 10.81
C LEU A 71 5.69 -7.08 11.62
N ALA A 72 4.44 -6.95 11.17
CA ALA A 72 3.28 -7.53 11.84
C ALA A 72 3.31 -9.06 11.89
N LYS A 73 3.94 -9.71 10.89
CA LYS A 73 4.15 -11.17 10.86
C LYS A 73 5.35 -11.63 11.69
N SER A 74 6.27 -10.75 12.05
CA SER A 74 7.42 -11.11 12.88
C SER A 74 6.96 -11.38 14.32
N LYS A 75 7.20 -12.60 14.82
CA LYS A 75 6.76 -13.07 16.14
C LYS A 75 7.92 -13.03 17.15
N SER A 76 8.64 -11.91 17.23
CA SER A 76 9.73 -11.75 18.20
C SER A 76 9.17 -11.49 19.60
N LEU A 77 9.63 -12.23 20.62
CA LEU A 77 9.20 -12.07 22.01
C LEU A 77 10.00 -11.00 22.78
N PHE A 78 11.19 -10.65 22.29
CA PHE A 78 12.15 -9.79 22.99
C PHE A 78 12.40 -8.47 22.26
N ASP A 79 12.19 -8.45 20.95
CA ASP A 79 12.41 -7.29 20.10
C ASP A 79 11.17 -7.09 19.22
N ASP A 80 10.04 -6.76 19.86
CA ASP A 80 8.78 -6.47 19.18
C ASP A 80 8.86 -5.02 18.64
N PRO A 81 8.79 -4.80 17.31
CA PRO A 81 8.86 -3.48 16.70
C PRO A 81 7.53 -2.71 16.86
N ALA A 82 6.96 -2.68 18.07
CA ALA A 82 5.65 -2.11 18.35
C ALA A 82 5.58 -0.61 17.97
N ALA A 83 6.63 0.16 18.28
CA ALA A 83 6.71 1.57 17.94
C ALA A 83 6.72 1.81 16.42
N GLU A 84 7.53 1.05 15.67
CA GLU A 84 7.60 1.15 14.21
C GLU A 84 6.29 0.73 13.54
N ILE A 85 5.64 -0.32 14.07
CA ILE A 85 4.31 -0.76 13.61
C ILE A 85 3.28 0.34 13.83
N SER A 86 3.24 0.98 15.01
CA SER A 86 2.32 2.08 15.32
C SER A 86 2.56 3.29 14.42
N GLU A 87 3.82 3.69 14.22
CA GLU A 87 4.18 4.81 13.35
C GLU A 87 3.77 4.54 11.90
N LEU A 88 4.15 3.39 11.34
CA LEU A 88 3.78 3.02 9.98
C LEU A 88 2.25 2.91 9.81
N SER A 89 1.54 2.41 10.81
CA SER A 89 0.08 2.35 10.78
C SER A 89 -0.56 3.74 10.76
N PHE A 90 -0.01 4.68 11.55
CA PHE A 90 -0.47 6.07 11.55
C PHE A 90 -0.22 6.74 10.20
N VAL A 91 0.98 6.59 9.65
CA VAL A 91 1.34 7.14 8.33
C VAL A 91 0.44 6.56 7.22
N ILE A 92 0.21 5.24 7.21
CA ILE A 92 -0.66 4.60 6.21
C ILE A 92 -2.10 5.10 6.35
N THR A 93 -2.60 5.29 7.57
CA THR A 93 -3.94 5.83 7.81
C THR A 93 -4.07 7.24 7.21
N GLN A 94 -3.07 8.10 7.46
CA GLN A 94 -3.04 9.44 6.90
C GLN A 94 -2.95 9.43 5.36
N ASP A 95 -2.11 8.57 4.80
CA ASP A 95 -1.98 8.43 3.34
C ASP A 95 -3.30 7.98 2.71
N LEU A 96 -4.02 7.04 3.33
CA LEU A 96 -5.33 6.58 2.83
C LEU A 96 -6.39 7.68 2.88
N GLN A 97 -6.41 8.50 3.94
CA GLN A 97 -7.32 9.66 4.05
C GLN A 97 -7.02 10.67 2.95
N ARG A 98 -5.75 11.05 2.79
CA ARG A 98 -5.31 11.96 1.74
C ARG A 98 -5.64 11.44 0.34
N LEU A 99 -5.41 10.15 0.09
CA LEU A 99 -5.74 9.51 -1.19
C LEU A 99 -7.25 9.53 -1.47
N ASN A 100 -8.08 9.43 -0.44
CA ASN A 100 -9.53 9.55 -0.59
C ASN A 100 -9.92 10.99 -0.97
N GLU A 101 -9.34 12.00 -0.31
CA GLU A 101 -9.54 13.42 -0.66
C GLU A 101 -9.07 13.73 -2.08
N ASP A 102 -7.89 13.22 -2.47
CA ASP A 102 -7.34 13.42 -3.82
C ASP A 102 -8.22 12.76 -4.91
N LEU A 103 -8.86 11.61 -4.61
CA LEU A 103 -9.81 10.95 -5.50
C LEU A 103 -11.13 11.70 -5.63
N ASP A 104 -11.59 12.32 -4.55
CA ASP A 104 -12.75 13.20 -4.56
C ASP A 104 -12.46 14.45 -5.40
N GLU A 105 -11.30 15.08 -5.21
CA GLU A 105 -10.84 16.21 -6.03
C GLU A 105 -10.74 15.83 -7.52
N LEU A 106 -10.18 14.66 -7.83
CA LEU A 106 -10.12 14.14 -9.21
C LEU A 106 -11.52 14.00 -9.83
N GLY A 107 -12.52 13.62 -9.00
CA GLY A 107 -13.92 13.58 -9.38
C GLY A 107 -14.48 14.96 -9.74
N HIS A 108 -14.18 15.98 -8.93
CA HIS A 108 -14.62 17.36 -9.17
C HIS A 108 -14.00 17.92 -10.45
N ILE A 109 -12.72 17.67 -10.70
CA ILE A 109 -12.04 18.06 -11.96
C ILE A 109 -12.79 17.46 -13.15
N HIS A 110 -13.14 16.17 -13.08
CA HIS A 110 -13.87 15.51 -14.15
C HIS A 110 -15.28 16.09 -14.37
N GLU A 111 -16.02 16.34 -13.30
CA GLU A 111 -17.41 16.83 -13.38
C GLU A 111 -17.50 18.28 -13.87
N LEU A 112 -16.57 19.15 -13.45
CA LEU A 112 -16.45 20.52 -13.97
C LEU A 112 -16.03 20.54 -15.44
N GLU A 113 -15.36 19.47 -15.90
CA GLU A 113 -14.76 19.39 -17.22
C GLU A 113 -15.62 18.66 -18.29
N ASN A 114 -16.88 18.35 -17.97
CA ASN A 114 -17.85 17.61 -18.79
C ASN A 114 -18.19 18.30 -20.14
N LEU A 115 -17.25 18.30 -21.09
CA LEU A 115 -17.41 18.92 -22.39
C LEU A 115 -17.27 17.88 -23.52
N SER A 116 -18.44 17.52 -24.05
CA SER A 116 -18.75 17.09 -25.43
C SER A 116 -18.23 15.75 -25.97
N ASN A 117 -17.22 15.10 -25.41
CA ASN A 117 -16.71 13.81 -25.93
C ASN A 117 -16.96 12.63 -24.98
N GLY A 118 -17.97 11.80 -25.28
CA GLY A 118 -18.35 10.63 -24.47
C GLY A 118 -17.20 9.65 -24.21
N GLN A 119 -16.35 9.38 -25.20
CA GLN A 119 -15.21 8.47 -25.05
C GLN A 119 -14.18 8.93 -23.99
N SER A 120 -13.87 10.23 -23.94
CA SER A 120 -12.93 10.76 -22.94
C SER A 120 -13.51 10.72 -21.52
N ASN A 121 -14.82 10.94 -21.41
CA ASN A 121 -15.55 10.85 -20.15
C ASN A 121 -15.60 9.41 -19.62
N ASP A 122 -15.85 8.44 -20.51
CA ASP A 122 -15.83 7.02 -20.17
C ASP A 122 -14.44 6.58 -19.70
N HIS A 123 -13.39 7.03 -20.40
CA HIS A 123 -12.02 6.74 -20.02
C HIS A 123 -11.67 7.34 -18.65
N ALA A 124 -11.96 8.62 -18.41
CA ALA A 124 -11.69 9.27 -17.13
C ALA A 124 -12.47 8.61 -15.98
N SER A 125 -13.72 8.24 -16.21
CA SER A 125 -14.54 7.47 -15.26
C SER A 125 -13.95 6.08 -14.98
N ALA A 126 -13.44 5.39 -16.00
CA ALA A 126 -12.78 4.10 -15.84
C ALA A 126 -11.47 4.23 -15.04
N VAL A 127 -10.68 5.28 -15.29
CA VAL A 127 -9.46 5.58 -14.52
C VAL A 127 -9.80 5.83 -13.05
N LYS A 128 -10.81 6.66 -12.76
CA LYS A 128 -11.26 6.91 -11.38
C LYS A 128 -11.66 5.61 -10.69
N ARG A 129 -12.48 4.78 -11.35
CA ARG A 129 -12.91 3.46 -10.82
C ARG A 129 -11.72 2.54 -10.56
N CYS A 130 -10.74 2.51 -11.46
CA CYS A 130 -9.53 1.71 -11.28
C CYS A 130 -8.73 2.17 -10.05
N LEU A 131 -8.51 3.47 -9.89
CA LEU A 131 -7.81 4.03 -8.73
C LEU A 131 -8.57 3.76 -7.43
N GLN A 132 -9.90 3.91 -7.43
CA GLN A 132 -10.74 3.57 -6.28
C GLN A 132 -10.64 2.08 -5.91
N SER A 133 -10.67 1.19 -6.89
CA SER A 133 -10.49 -0.25 -6.66
C SER A 133 -9.13 -0.55 -6.02
N ASN A 134 -8.05 0.03 -6.56
CA ASN A 134 -6.71 -0.17 -6.04
C ASN A 134 -6.54 0.38 -4.61
N LEU A 135 -7.11 1.56 -4.33
CA LEU A 135 -7.11 2.14 -3.00
C LEU A 135 -7.88 1.25 -2.01
N LYS A 136 -9.06 0.77 -2.41
CA LYS A 136 -9.87 -0.14 -1.60
C LYS A 136 -9.13 -1.44 -1.30
N THR A 137 -8.52 -2.09 -2.29
CA THR A 137 -7.71 -3.29 -2.07
C THR A 137 -6.54 -3.02 -1.11
N THR A 138 -5.90 -1.86 -1.22
CA THR A 138 -4.82 -1.45 -0.30
C THR A 138 -5.34 -1.28 1.13
N ALA A 139 -6.52 -0.64 1.30
CA ALA A 139 -7.16 -0.45 2.59
C ALA A 139 -7.63 -1.77 3.23
N GLU A 140 -8.17 -2.70 2.43
CA GLU A 140 -8.54 -4.05 2.87
C GLU A 140 -7.32 -4.84 3.35
N SER A 141 -6.21 -4.77 2.62
CA SER A 141 -4.96 -5.41 3.03
C SER A 141 -4.40 -4.76 4.32
N PHE A 142 -4.53 -3.45 4.48
CA PHE A 142 -4.16 -2.76 5.72
C PHE A 142 -4.99 -3.24 6.92
N ALA A 143 -6.31 -3.35 6.78
CA ALA A 143 -7.17 -3.89 7.83
C ALA A 143 -6.76 -5.32 8.22
N SER A 144 -6.45 -6.18 7.24
CA SER A 144 -5.97 -7.54 7.49
C SER A 144 -4.66 -7.58 8.27
N VAL A 145 -3.71 -6.68 7.95
CA VAL A 145 -2.42 -6.59 8.66
C VAL A 145 -2.60 -6.16 10.11
N LEU A 146 -3.48 -5.18 10.37
CA LEU A 146 -3.82 -4.76 11.72
C LEU A 146 -4.47 -5.89 12.52
N GLN A 147 -5.34 -6.68 11.90
CA GLN A 147 -5.93 -7.86 12.52
C GLN A 147 -4.85 -8.88 12.91
N ILE A 148 -3.94 -9.24 11.99
CA ILE A 148 -2.83 -10.16 12.28
C ILE A 148 -1.99 -9.65 13.45
N ARG A 149 -1.71 -8.34 13.51
CA ARG A 149 -0.97 -7.74 14.61
C ARG A 149 -1.72 -7.87 15.94
N SER A 150 -3.01 -7.62 15.96
CA SER A 150 -3.86 -7.78 17.14
C SER A 150 -3.84 -9.22 17.67
N GLU A 151 -4.03 -10.19 16.78
CA GLU A 151 -3.95 -11.62 17.11
C GLU A 151 -2.57 -12.00 17.66
N ASN A 152 -1.49 -11.50 17.05
CA ASN A 152 -0.14 -11.76 17.52
C ASN A 152 0.13 -11.16 18.91
N MET A 153 -0.34 -9.93 19.19
CA MET A 153 -0.23 -9.34 20.53
C MET A 153 -0.98 -10.17 21.58
N GLN A 154 -2.19 -10.64 21.26
CA GLN A 154 -2.96 -11.48 22.16
C GLN A 154 -2.25 -12.80 22.45
N LEU A 155 -1.72 -13.47 21.43
CA LEU A 155 -0.95 -14.71 21.59
C LEU A 155 0.31 -14.51 22.43
N GLN A 156 1.03 -13.40 22.22
CA GLN A 156 2.21 -13.07 23.02
C GLN A 156 1.84 -12.80 24.48
N GLN A 157 0.73 -12.10 24.74
CA GLN A 157 0.25 -11.84 26.10
C GLN A 157 -0.18 -13.13 26.81
N THR A 158 -0.90 -14.02 26.13
CA THR A 158 -1.30 -15.33 26.69
C THR A 158 -0.07 -16.17 27.06
N ARG A 159 0.90 -16.31 26.14
CA ARG A 159 2.16 -17.02 26.44
C ARG A 159 2.89 -16.39 27.61
N ARG A 160 2.99 -15.06 27.65
CA ARG A 160 3.64 -14.35 28.76
C ARG A 160 2.95 -14.61 30.09
N ASN A 161 1.62 -14.67 30.12
CA ASN A 161 0.85 -14.98 31.33
C ASN A 161 1.05 -16.44 31.78
N GLU A 162 1.10 -17.38 30.85
CA GLU A 162 1.38 -18.80 31.13
C GLU A 162 2.77 -18.98 31.75
N TYR A 163 3.81 -18.33 31.21
CA TYR A 163 5.17 -18.45 31.72
C TYR A 163 5.44 -17.56 32.96
N SER A 164 4.80 -16.40 33.10
CA SER A 164 4.98 -15.54 34.30
C SER A 164 4.23 -16.07 35.53
N SER A 165 3.08 -16.72 35.33
CA SER A 165 2.36 -17.41 36.40
C SER A 165 3.16 -18.63 36.89
N ALA A 166 3.84 -19.37 36.00
CA ALA A 166 4.76 -20.45 36.39
C ALA A 166 5.98 -19.97 37.20
N SER A 167 6.52 -18.78 36.90
CA SER A 167 7.62 -18.18 37.69
C SER A 167 7.17 -17.81 39.12
N SER A 168 5.88 -17.54 39.33
CA SER A 168 5.32 -17.29 40.67
C SER A 168 5.25 -18.57 41.52
N PHE A 169 5.20 -19.75 40.88
CA PHE A 169 5.28 -21.05 41.55
C PHE A 169 6.72 -21.49 41.84
N ALA A 170 7.70 -21.06 41.04
CA ALA A 170 9.11 -21.33 41.29
C ALA A 170 9.64 -20.57 42.53
N ASN A 171 9.11 -19.37 42.81
CA ASN A 171 9.48 -18.59 44.01
C ASN A 171 8.82 -19.08 45.32
N LYS A 172 8.01 -20.15 45.29
CA LYS A 172 7.37 -20.76 46.47
C LYS A 172 7.89 -22.15 46.84
N ARG A 173 8.90 -22.68 46.15
CA ARG A 173 9.67 -23.86 46.58
C ARG A 173 11.10 -23.39 46.86
N GLY A 174 11.62 -23.26 48.06
CA GLY A 174 11.19 -23.49 49.43
C GLY A 174 12.30 -22.87 50.32
N PRO A 175 12.18 -22.95 51.64
CA PRO A 175 13.25 -22.48 52.53
C PRO A 175 14.51 -23.33 52.31
N ASP A 176 15.66 -22.66 52.36
CA ASP A 176 17.00 -23.25 52.40
C ASP A 176 17.00 -24.47 53.36
N PRO A 177 17.47 -25.66 52.95
CA PRO A 177 17.63 -26.75 53.89
C PRO A 177 18.79 -26.38 54.81
N SER A 178 18.46 -25.95 56.04
CA SER A 178 19.38 -25.87 57.17
C SER A 178 19.99 -27.25 57.46
N PHE A 179 21.01 -27.63 56.70
CA PHE A 179 21.92 -28.71 57.06
C PHE A 179 23.10 -28.09 57.82
N MET A 180 23.32 -28.62 59.02
CA MET A 180 24.33 -28.22 60.00
C MET A 180 23.98 -26.97 60.80
N ARG A 181 23.33 -27.17 61.96
CA ARG A 181 23.85 -26.73 63.28
C ARG A 181 22.84 -27.07 64.39
N GLY A 182 22.95 -28.27 64.97
CA GLY A 182 22.22 -28.56 66.21
C GLY A 182 22.11 -30.03 66.60
N GLY A 183 23.07 -30.51 67.40
CA GLY A 183 23.04 -31.72 68.24
C GLY A 183 24.41 -31.84 68.89
N GLY A 184 24.62 -31.45 70.16
CA GLY A 184 24.26 -32.22 71.36
C GLY A 184 25.26 -33.39 71.48
N GLY A 185 26.19 -33.51 72.43
CA GLY A 185 26.21 -33.22 73.85
C GLY A 185 26.60 -34.51 74.59
N GLY A 186 27.66 -34.49 75.42
CA GLY A 186 28.19 -35.62 76.25
C GLY A 186 29.33 -36.41 75.55
N ASP A 187 30.35 -36.99 76.20
CA ASP A 187 30.63 -37.34 77.60
C ASP A 187 32.04 -38.00 77.67
N GLY A 188 32.71 -37.96 78.85
CA GLY A 188 33.96 -38.70 79.22
C GLY A 188 35.28 -38.17 78.63
N GLY A 189 36.34 -37.81 79.36
CA GLY A 189 36.82 -38.30 80.66
C GLY A 189 37.67 -39.56 80.45
N ASP A 190 38.99 -39.44 80.30
CA ASP A 190 40.01 -40.42 80.73
C ASP A 190 41.45 -39.89 80.52
N GLU A 191 42.23 -40.02 81.60
CA GLU A 191 43.70 -40.05 81.83
C GLU A 191 44.66 -39.00 81.25
#